data_AF-A0A3D0DZ82-F1
#
_entry.id   AF-A0A3D0DZ82-F1
#
_cell.length_a   1.000
_cell.length_b   1.000
_cell.length_c   1.000
_cell.angle_alpha   90.00
_cell.angle_beta   90.00
_cell.angle_gamma   90.00
#
_symmetry.space_group_name_H-M   'P 1'
#
loop_
_entity.id
_entity.type
_entity.pdbx_description
1 polymer ?
#
loop_
_entity_poly.entity_id
_entity_poly.type
_entity_poly.pdbx_seq_one_letter_code
_entity_poly.pdbx_strand_id
1 'polypeptide(L)'
;MRLSEIGARIRKQRSELGLTQEQLARLTELSRTTINQLENGTLRDLGYAKLAHILGVLGLDLQAEPAKGLNHALAVAARTASTSYKTPLSPEILAQMLESGEARPEFRPHLMTLLDETPLPVVVKAVYEAAQHSSTVTPRKIIQHLASWAHELHAHRTVWG
;
A
#
# COMPACT_ATOMS: atom_id res chain seq x y z
N MET A 1 -6.56 -0.46 5.32
CA MET A 1 -7.70 -0.85 6.15
C MET A 1 -7.24 -0.88 7.60
N ARG A 2 -7.98 -0.24 8.51
CA ARG A 2 -7.64 -0.19 9.94
C ARG A 2 -8.52 -1.14 10.74
N LEU A 3 -7.99 -1.73 11.81
CA LEU A 3 -8.76 -2.65 12.67
C LEU A 3 -10.01 -1.99 13.27
N SER A 4 -9.96 -0.69 13.56
CA SER A 4 -11.11 0.07 14.04
C SER A 4 -12.24 0.17 13.00
N GLU A 5 -11.92 0.29 11.71
CA GLU A 5 -12.92 0.30 10.63
C GLU A 5 -13.60 -1.07 10.50
N ILE A 6 -12.82 -2.14 10.66
CA ILE A 6 -13.33 -3.53 10.66
C ILE A 6 -14.23 -3.74 11.88
N GLY A 7 -13.81 -3.30 13.07
CA GLY A 7 -14.57 -3.40 14.30
C GLY A 7 -15.93 -2.70 14.23
N ALA A 8 -16.00 -1.52 13.60
CA ALA A 8 -17.27 -0.82 13.37
C ALA A 8 -18.21 -1.62 12.45
N ARG A 9 -17.68 -2.27 11.41
CA ARG A 9 -18.48 -3.15 10.52
C ARG A 9 -18.98 -4.39 11.25
N ILE A 10 -18.13 -5.01 12.08
CA ILE A 10 -18.48 -6.15 12.94
C ILE A 10 -19.62 -5.76 13.89
N ARG A 11 -19.53 -4.60 14.56
CA ARG A 11 -20.59 -4.09 15.44
C ARG A 11 -21.92 -3.93 14.71
N LYS A 12 -21.88 -3.35 13.51
CA LYS A 12 -23.07 -3.14 12.68
C LYS A 12 -23.72 -4.48 12.34
N GLN A 13 -22.96 -5.41 11.76
CA GLN A 13 -23.47 -6.72 11.37
C GLN A 13 -24.00 -7.52 12.56
N ARG A 14 -23.27 -7.56 13.69
CA ARG A 14 -23.72 -8.19 14.93
C ARG A 14 -25.10 -7.67 15.36
N SER A 15 -25.28 -6.35 15.30
CA SER A 15 -26.53 -5.71 15.73
C SER A 15 -27.68 -5.97 14.74
N GLU A 16 -27.41 -6.02 13.44
CA GLU A 16 -28.39 -6.40 12.41
C GLU A 16 -28.87 -7.85 12.58
N LEU A 17 -28.00 -8.74 13.06
CA LEU A 17 -28.33 -10.12 13.43
C LEU A 17 -29.03 -10.25 14.80
N GLY A 18 -29.22 -9.15 15.53
CA GLY A 18 -29.86 -9.17 16.87
C GLY A 18 -29.00 -9.79 17.98
N LEU A 19 -27.71 -10.00 17.75
CA LEU A 19 -26.80 -10.60 18.74
C LEU A 19 -26.28 -9.53 19.71
N THR A 20 -26.14 -9.87 20.99
CA THR A 20 -25.38 -9.09 21.97
C THR A 20 -23.88 -9.35 21.84
N GLN A 21 -23.04 -8.45 22.40
CA GLN A 21 -21.59 -8.67 22.46
C GLN A 21 -21.21 -9.96 23.21
N GLU A 22 -21.98 -10.30 24.26
CA GLU A 22 -21.80 -11.54 25.03
C GLU A 22 -22.10 -12.78 24.19
N GLN A 23 -23.17 -12.75 23.38
CA GLN A 23 -23.49 -13.85 22.47
C GLN A 23 -22.42 -14.03 21.40
N LEU A 24 -21.96 -12.94 20.76
CA LEU A 24 -20.87 -13.02 19.79
C LEU A 24 -19.58 -13.55 20.43
N ALA A 25 -19.26 -13.11 21.64
CA ALA A 25 -18.10 -13.58 22.38
C ALA A 25 -18.16 -15.11 22.60
N ARG A 26 -19.31 -15.65 23.02
CA ARG A 26 -19.51 -17.10 23.18
C ARG A 26 -19.40 -17.87 21.87
N LEU A 27 -20.03 -17.38 20.80
CA LEU A 27 -19.98 -18.02 19.47
C LEU A 27 -18.56 -18.05 18.90
N THR A 28 -17.71 -17.09 19.30
CA THR A 28 -16.35 -16.94 18.79
C THR A 28 -15.28 -17.44 19.76
N GLU A 29 -15.67 -17.96 20.92
CA GLU A 29 -14.76 -18.36 22.01
C GLU A 29 -13.79 -17.24 22.42
N LEU A 30 -14.28 -15.99 22.37
CA LEU A 30 -13.54 -14.80 22.78
C LEU A 30 -14.13 -14.23 24.06
N SER A 31 -13.37 -13.35 24.73
CA SER A 31 -13.91 -12.61 25.85
C SER A 31 -14.85 -11.50 25.35
N ARG A 32 -15.91 -11.21 26.11
CA ARG A 32 -16.77 -10.03 25.86
C ARG A 32 -15.95 -8.74 25.81
N THR A 33 -14.90 -8.62 26.63
CA THR A 33 -13.99 -7.48 26.62
C THR A 33 -13.28 -7.33 25.28
N THR A 34 -12.81 -8.42 24.67
CA THR A 34 -12.19 -8.42 23.34
C THR A 34 -13.18 -7.93 22.27
N ILE A 35 -14.41 -8.44 22.28
CA ILE A 35 -15.45 -7.99 21.35
C ILE A 35 -15.76 -6.50 21.56
N ASN A 36 -15.89 -6.06 22.81
CA ASN A 36 -16.15 -4.66 23.13
C ASN A 36 -15.02 -3.72 22.64
N GLN A 37 -13.77 -4.08 22.89
CA GLN A 37 -12.61 -3.29 22.46
C GLN A 37 -12.47 -3.26 20.94
N LEU A 38 -12.74 -4.39 20.27
CA LEU A 38 -12.76 -4.48 18.81
C LEU A 38 -13.80 -3.53 18.22
N GLU A 39 -15.05 -3.64 18.68
CA GLU A 39 -16.18 -2.84 18.18
C GLU A 39 -16.06 -1.34 18.46
N ASN A 40 -15.29 -0.97 19.49
CA ASN A 40 -15.00 0.43 19.85
C ASN A 40 -13.65 0.93 19.32
N GLY A 41 -12.90 0.11 18.57
CA GLY A 41 -11.62 0.49 17.98
C GLY A 41 -10.48 0.73 18.98
N THR A 42 -10.61 0.24 20.22
CA THR A 42 -9.57 0.35 21.26
C THR A 42 -8.67 -0.88 21.33
N LEU A 43 -9.04 -1.96 20.64
CA LEU A 43 -8.22 -3.16 20.53
C LEU A 43 -6.97 -2.86 19.68
N ARG A 44 -5.79 -3.11 20.25
CA ARG A 44 -4.51 -2.84 19.57
C ARG A 44 -4.20 -3.85 18.46
N ASP A 45 -4.50 -5.11 18.72
CA ASP A 45 -4.21 -6.21 17.78
C ASP A 45 -5.22 -7.35 17.96
N LEU A 46 -5.46 -8.06 16.86
CA LEU A 46 -6.27 -9.26 16.80
C LEU A 46 -5.71 -10.16 15.69
N GLY A 47 -5.20 -11.33 16.07
CA GLY A 47 -4.68 -12.30 15.12
C GLY A 47 -5.73 -12.70 14.07
N TYR A 48 -5.29 -12.87 12.82
CA TYR A 48 -6.18 -13.12 11.68
C TYR A 48 -7.15 -14.27 11.90
N ALA A 49 -6.72 -15.39 12.50
CA ALA A 49 -7.61 -16.52 12.78
C ALA A 49 -8.83 -16.15 13.63
N LYS A 50 -8.63 -15.32 14.67
CA LYS A 50 -9.73 -14.83 15.52
C LYS A 50 -10.64 -13.86 14.76
N LEU A 51 -10.04 -12.98 13.96
CA LEU A 51 -10.80 -12.07 13.10
C LEU A 51 -11.65 -12.83 12.08
N ALA A 52 -11.05 -13.79 11.37
CA ALA A 52 -11.73 -14.64 10.39
C ALA A 52 -12.87 -15.44 11.03
N HIS A 53 -12.67 -15.96 12.24
CA HIS A 53 -13.74 -16.64 12.98
C HIS A 53 -14.91 -15.71 13.31
N ILE A 54 -14.65 -14.49 13.80
CA ILE A 54 -15.71 -13.49 14.03
C ILE A 54 -16.45 -13.18 12.72
N LEU A 55 -15.71 -12.93 11.63
CA LEU A 55 -16.29 -12.62 10.33
C LEU A 55 -17.17 -13.78 9.83
N GLY A 56 -16.69 -15.02 9.92
CA GLY A 56 -17.43 -16.22 9.53
C GLY A 56 -18.73 -16.41 10.31
N VAL A 57 -18.71 -16.24 11.64
CA VAL A 57 -19.92 -16.29 12.49
C VAL A 57 -20.95 -15.21 12.08
N LEU A 58 -20.48 -14.06 11.61
CA LEU A 58 -21.32 -12.94 11.19
C LEU A 58 -21.71 -12.97 9.70
N GLY A 59 -21.28 -13.98 8.94
CA GLY A 59 -21.51 -14.09 7.50
C GLY A 59 -20.79 -13.01 6.69
N LEU A 60 -19.65 -12.52 7.20
CA LEU A 60 -18.81 -11.52 6.54
C LEU A 60 -17.56 -12.18 5.94
N ASP A 61 -17.01 -11.54 4.92
CA ASP A 61 -15.72 -11.88 4.34
C ASP A 61 -14.81 -10.64 4.26
N LEU A 62 -13.50 -10.88 4.26
CA LEU A 62 -12.48 -9.83 4.17
C LEU A 62 -11.87 -9.81 2.77
N GLN A 63 -12.30 -8.84 1.95
CA GLN A 63 -11.77 -8.67 0.59
C GLN A 63 -10.69 -7.59 0.55
N ALA A 64 -9.58 -7.91 -0.12
CA ALA A 64 -8.53 -6.95 -0.43
C ALA A 64 -8.74 -6.39 -1.82
N GLU A 65 -8.89 -5.08 -1.91
CA GLU A 65 -9.03 -4.34 -3.16
C GLU A 65 -7.76 -3.54 -3.46
N PRO A 66 -7.47 -3.23 -4.73
CA PRO A 66 -6.43 -2.27 -5.09
C PRO A 66 -6.60 -0.97 -4.30
N ALA A 67 -5.50 -0.47 -3.74
CA ALA A 67 -5.53 0.76 -2.96
C ALA A 67 -6.03 1.93 -3.83
N LYS A 68 -7.10 2.58 -3.40
CA LYS A 68 -7.59 3.83 -4.01
C LYS A 68 -6.65 4.98 -3.63
N GLY A 69 -6.41 5.91 -4.55
CA GLY A 69 -5.65 7.13 -4.28
C GLY A 69 -4.13 6.97 -4.35
N LEU A 70 -3.63 6.06 -5.21
CA LEU A 70 -2.21 6.03 -5.54
C LEU A 70 -1.77 7.26 -6.36
N ASN A 71 -2.69 8.13 -6.77
CA ASN A 71 -2.55 9.33 -7.64
C ASN A 71 -1.56 10.43 -7.18
N HIS A 72 -0.76 10.19 -6.14
CA HIS A 72 0.22 11.14 -5.64
C HIS A 72 1.57 10.48 -5.35
N ALA A 73 1.71 9.18 -5.58
CA ALA A 73 2.94 8.46 -5.26
C ALA A 73 4.11 8.88 -6.16
N LEU A 74 3.86 9.11 -7.44
CA LEU A 74 4.78 9.71 -8.41
C LEU A 74 5.22 11.09 -7.94
N ALA A 75 4.28 11.93 -7.47
CA ALA A 75 4.62 13.26 -6.97
C ALA A 75 5.47 13.21 -5.70
N VAL A 76 5.17 12.28 -4.78
CA VAL A 76 5.99 12.06 -3.59
C VAL A 76 7.37 11.54 -3.98
N ALA A 77 7.47 10.55 -4.87
CA ALA A 77 8.71 9.98 -5.34
C ALA A 77 9.60 11.01 -6.05
N ALA A 78 9.02 11.76 -7.00
CA ALA A 78 9.73 12.78 -7.77
C ALA A 78 10.25 13.91 -6.86
N ARG A 79 9.43 14.35 -5.89
CA ARG A 79 9.86 15.34 -4.88
C ARG A 79 10.98 14.81 -3.99
N THR A 80 10.88 13.57 -3.49
CA THR A 80 11.93 12.95 -2.67
C THR A 80 13.24 12.79 -3.45
N ALA A 81 13.17 12.45 -4.74
CA ALA A 81 14.32 12.37 -5.62
C ALA A 81 14.92 13.74 -6.00
N SER A 82 14.23 14.85 -5.68
CA SER A 82 14.60 16.21 -6.09
C SER A 82 15.14 17.10 -4.97
N THR A 83 15.31 16.58 -3.75
CA THR A 83 15.57 17.40 -2.54
C THR A 83 16.82 18.28 -2.61
N SER A 84 17.78 17.94 -3.47
CA SER A 84 19.07 18.61 -3.57
C SER A 84 19.34 19.28 -4.93
N TYR A 85 18.35 19.30 -5.83
CA TYR A 85 18.56 19.71 -7.23
C TYR A 85 17.76 20.96 -7.62
N LYS A 86 18.39 21.84 -8.43
CA LYS A 86 17.80 23.11 -8.87
C LYS A 86 16.60 22.93 -9.81
N THR A 87 16.67 21.93 -10.69
CA THR A 87 15.59 21.57 -11.59
C THR A 87 14.89 20.34 -11.01
N PRO A 88 13.68 20.46 -10.45
CA PRO A 88 13.00 19.32 -9.87
C PRO A 88 12.53 18.35 -10.96
N LEU A 89 12.60 17.05 -10.66
CA LEU A 89 11.92 16.02 -11.43
C LEU A 89 10.41 16.17 -11.26
N SER A 90 9.66 16.27 -12.37
CA SER A 90 8.19 16.32 -12.31
C SER A 90 7.59 14.91 -12.24
N PRO A 91 6.40 14.75 -11.64
CA PRO A 91 5.69 13.47 -11.60
C PRO A 91 5.44 12.88 -12.99
N GLU A 92 5.14 13.74 -13.98
CA GLU A 92 4.83 13.36 -15.36
C GLU A 92 6.08 12.84 -16.08
N ILE A 93 7.22 13.53 -15.90
CA ILE A 93 8.50 13.09 -16.48
C ILE A 93 8.92 11.76 -15.84
N LEU A 94 8.77 11.62 -14.53
CA LEU A 94 9.04 10.35 -13.84
C LEU A 94 8.14 9.23 -14.38
N ALA A 95 6.85 9.48 -14.56
CA ALA A 95 5.91 8.51 -15.13
C ALA A 95 6.34 8.06 -16.54
N GLN A 96 6.69 9.02 -17.40
CA GLN A 96 7.15 8.74 -18.77
C GLN A 96 8.41 7.88 -18.79
N MET A 97 9.40 8.17 -17.94
CA MET A 97 10.62 7.35 -17.85
C MET A 97 10.30 5.95 -17.31
N LEU A 98 9.45 5.84 -16.28
CA LEU A 98 9.05 4.54 -15.72
C LEU A 98 8.30 3.68 -16.77
N GLU A 99 7.45 4.32 -17.57
CA GLU A 99 6.70 3.68 -18.65
C GLU A 99 7.62 3.25 -19.80
N SER A 100 8.44 4.16 -20.35
CA SER A 100 9.31 3.85 -21.49
C SER A 100 10.50 2.97 -21.14
N GLY A 101 10.94 3.00 -19.87
CA GLY A 101 12.19 2.41 -19.42
C GLY A 101 13.43 3.22 -19.80
N GLU A 102 13.27 4.42 -20.37
CA GLU A 102 14.38 5.28 -20.77
C GLU A 102 14.84 6.15 -19.58
N ALA A 103 16.03 5.90 -19.07
CA ALA A 103 16.68 6.75 -18.07
C ALA A 103 17.28 8.00 -18.73
N ARG A 104 16.54 9.12 -18.66
CA ARG A 104 17.00 10.39 -19.25
C ARG A 104 18.26 10.92 -18.53
N PRO A 105 19.38 11.14 -19.25
CA PRO A 105 20.66 11.50 -18.63
C PRO A 105 20.63 12.76 -17.77
N GLU A 106 19.83 13.76 -18.14
CA GLU A 106 19.67 15.02 -17.39
C GLU A 106 19.07 14.81 -16.00
N PHE A 107 18.36 13.70 -15.77
CA PHE A 107 17.79 13.33 -14.48
C PHE A 107 18.61 12.26 -13.75
N ARG A 108 19.79 11.87 -14.25
CA ARG A 108 20.64 10.82 -13.62
C ARG A 108 20.79 10.97 -12.10
N PRO A 109 21.12 12.16 -11.54
CA PRO A 109 21.24 12.31 -10.09
C PRO A 109 19.93 12.05 -9.33
N HIS A 110 18.78 12.42 -9.91
CA HIS A 110 17.46 12.14 -9.36
C HIS A 110 17.14 10.65 -9.38
N LEU A 111 17.47 9.96 -10.48
CA LEU A 111 17.25 8.52 -10.62
C LEU A 111 18.09 7.73 -9.62
N MET A 112 19.34 8.15 -9.37
CA MET A 112 20.17 7.55 -8.31
C MET A 112 19.53 7.73 -6.93
N THR A 113 19.09 8.94 -6.57
CA THR A 113 18.36 9.20 -5.30
C THR A 113 17.04 8.41 -5.23
N LEU A 114 16.34 8.24 -6.35
CA LEU A 114 15.13 7.42 -6.43
C LEU A 114 15.41 5.95 -6.07
N LEU A 115 16.50 5.39 -6.60
CA LEU A 115 16.85 3.98 -6.45
C LEU A 115 17.47 3.68 -5.07
N ASP A 116 18.34 4.55 -4.56
CA ASP A 116 19.14 4.29 -3.36
C ASP A 116 18.55 4.88 -2.08
N GLU A 117 17.90 6.04 -2.15
CA GLU A 117 17.53 6.82 -0.96
C GLU A 117 16.02 6.91 -0.76
N THR A 118 15.24 6.97 -1.83
CA THR A 118 13.77 7.08 -1.71
C THR A 118 13.20 5.84 -1.00
N PRO A 119 12.30 6.00 -0.01
CA PRO A 119 11.73 4.85 0.69
C PRO A 119 11.05 3.87 -0.27
N LEU A 120 11.38 2.58 -0.17
CA LEU A 120 10.85 1.55 -1.07
C LEU A 120 9.32 1.54 -1.20
N PRO A 121 8.54 1.71 -0.11
CA PRO A 121 7.10 1.79 -0.22
C PRO A 121 6.61 2.95 -1.10
N VAL A 122 7.36 4.05 -1.19
CA VAL A 122 7.04 5.18 -2.07
C VAL A 122 7.30 4.80 -3.52
N VAL A 123 8.46 4.20 -3.82
CA VAL A 123 8.81 3.77 -5.18
C VAL A 123 7.81 2.73 -5.69
N VAL A 124 7.47 1.72 -4.88
CA VAL A 124 6.49 0.69 -5.24
C VAL A 124 5.11 1.30 -5.51
N LYS A 125 4.68 2.29 -4.73
CA LYS A 125 3.41 2.99 -5.00
C LYS A 125 3.47 3.80 -6.30
N ALA A 126 4.60 4.44 -6.60
CA ALA A 126 4.80 5.18 -7.85
C ALA A 126 4.78 4.25 -9.07
N VAL A 127 5.31 3.03 -8.94
CA VAL A 127 5.19 1.97 -9.95
C VAL A 127 3.73 1.63 -10.24
N TYR A 128 2.92 1.41 -9.20
CA TYR A 128 1.50 1.13 -9.38
C TYR A 128 0.75 2.31 -10.00
N GLU A 129 1.07 3.54 -9.59
CA GLU A 129 0.45 4.73 -10.17
C GLU A 129 0.82 4.92 -11.65
N ALA A 130 2.10 4.78 -12.01
CA ALA A 130 2.54 4.86 -13.41
C ALA A 130 1.85 3.81 -14.28
N ALA A 131 1.72 2.58 -13.78
CA ALA A 131 1.02 1.51 -14.49
C ALA A 131 -0.51 1.74 -14.60
N GLN A 132 -1.12 2.45 -13.64
CA GLN A 132 -2.56 2.81 -13.72
C GLN A 132 -2.85 3.84 -14.81
N HIS A 133 -1.89 4.73 -15.10
CA HIS A 133 -2.03 5.77 -16.12
C HIS A 133 -1.54 5.31 -17.51
N SER A 134 -0.87 4.17 -17.61
CA SER A 134 -0.42 3.58 -18.87
C SER A 134 -1.43 2.56 -19.40
N SER A 135 -1.68 2.57 -20.70
CA SER A 135 -2.43 1.51 -21.40
C SER A 135 -1.55 0.36 -21.88
N THR A 136 -0.22 0.49 -21.76
CA THR A 136 0.74 -0.40 -22.44
C THR A 136 1.69 -1.13 -21.48
N VAL A 137 1.90 -0.62 -20.27
CA VAL A 137 2.93 -1.14 -19.36
C VAL A 137 2.34 -1.65 -18.04
N THR A 138 2.78 -2.85 -17.62
CA THR A 138 2.37 -3.46 -16.36
C THR A 138 3.32 -3.06 -15.20
N PRO A 139 2.88 -3.13 -13.93
CA PRO A 139 3.78 -2.87 -12.78
C PRO A 139 5.05 -3.72 -12.81
N ARG A 140 4.93 -4.99 -13.23
CA ARG A 140 6.08 -5.89 -13.38
C ARG A 140 7.10 -5.36 -14.37
N LYS A 141 6.65 -4.82 -15.50
CA LYS A 141 7.54 -4.27 -16.53
C LYS A 141 8.24 -3.00 -16.05
N ILE A 142 7.56 -2.13 -15.30
CA ILE A 142 8.19 -0.97 -14.66
C ILE A 142 9.25 -1.39 -13.63
N ILE A 143 9.00 -2.42 -12.82
CA ILE A 143 10.01 -2.96 -11.90
C ILE A 143 11.24 -3.47 -12.67
N GLN A 144 11.05 -4.10 -13.83
CA GLN A 144 12.17 -4.49 -14.69
C GLN A 144 12.96 -3.28 -15.22
N HIS A 145 12.28 -2.17 -15.54
CA HIS A 145 12.96 -0.93 -15.91
C HIS A 145 13.79 -0.37 -14.75
N LEU A 146 13.23 -0.35 -13.54
CA LEU A 146 13.97 0.06 -12.32
C LEU A 146 15.19 -0.83 -12.07
N ALA A 147 15.07 -2.14 -12.30
CA ALA A 147 16.19 -3.09 -12.22
C ALA A 147 17.31 -2.76 -13.22
N SER A 148 16.94 -2.51 -14.49
CA SER A 148 17.89 -2.09 -15.52
C SER A 148 18.59 -0.78 -15.15
N TRP A 149 17.85 0.23 -14.68
CA TRP A 149 18.43 1.49 -14.24
C TRP A 149 19.35 1.32 -13.04
N ALA A 150 18.99 0.48 -12.07
CA ALA A 150 19.84 0.19 -10.93
C ALA A 150 21.18 -0.41 -11.36
N HIS A 151 21.17 -1.31 -12.35
CA HIS A 151 22.39 -1.87 -12.92
C HIS A 151 23.22 -0.81 -13.67
N GLU A 152 22.60 -0.07 -14.60
CA GLU A 152 23.25 0.93 -15.46
C GLU A 152 23.79 2.14 -14.68
N LEU A 153 23.11 2.54 -13.62
CA LEU A 153 23.48 3.67 -12.78
C LEU A 153 24.33 3.25 -11.57
N HIS A 154 24.63 1.95 -11.44
CA HIS A 154 25.37 1.37 -10.32
C HIS A 154 24.78 1.71 -8.94
N ALA A 155 23.45 1.59 -8.82
CA ALA A 155 22.74 1.78 -7.57
C ALA A 155 23.26 0.80 -6.50
N HIS A 156 23.36 1.25 -5.26
CA HIS A 156 23.86 0.48 -4.14
C HIS A 156 22.80 -0.45 -3.52
N ARG A 157 21.51 -0.11 -3.65
CA ARG A 157 20.42 -0.88 -3.03
C ARG A 157 20.14 -2.18 -3.79
N THR A 158 20.33 -3.32 -3.12
CA THR A 158 20.24 -4.69 -3.70
C THR A 158 18.83 -5.22 -3.94
N VAL A 159 17.79 -4.41 -3.75
CA VAL A 159 16.39 -4.87 -3.84
C VAL A 159 15.85 -4.90 -5.27
N TRP A 160 16.59 -4.29 -6.22
CA TRP A 160 16.13 -4.09 -7.59
C TRP A 160 16.49 -5.26 -8.53
N GLY A 161 17.36 -6.19 -8.11
CA GLY A 161 17.82 -7.32 -8.92
C GLY A 161 19.29 -7.60 -8.72
#